data_AF-A0AAI9A0L4-F1
#
_entry.id   AF-A0AAI9A0L4-F1
#
_cell.length_a   1.000
_cell.length_b   1.000
_cell.length_c   1.000
_cell.angle_alpha   90.00
_cell.angle_beta   90.00
_cell.angle_gamma   90.00
#
_symmetry.space_group_name_H-M   'P 1'
#
loop_
_entity.id
_entity.type
_entity.pdbx_description
1 polymer ?
#
loop_
_entity_poly.entity_id
_entity_poly.type
_entity_poly.pdbx_seq_one_letter_code
_entity_poly.pdbx_strand_id
1 'polypeptide(L)'
;MNNDEWVYQYPIGKFVERQGWKIHISSEYNSSHELLQDVAKICHEMRIPFKHLSTEDKFIMRNGKLVSRGFSGKFITCYPNQNELESVLQRLESALKQYNGPYILSDKRWDEAPIYLRYGVFRPSRDDEKKVAIDELIVGDEVVKDERLPVFKIPKGIVPLTF
;
A
#
# COMPACT_ATOMS: atom_id res chain seq x y z
N MET A 1 17.74 -18.34 -6.61
CA MET A 1 17.38 -16.90 -6.57
C MET A 1 16.06 -16.79 -5.82
N ASN A 2 15.89 -15.81 -4.93
CA ASN A 2 14.65 -15.69 -4.16
C ASN A 2 13.47 -15.38 -5.11
N ASN A 3 12.45 -16.24 -5.12
CA ASN A 3 11.32 -16.14 -6.04
C ASN A 3 10.15 -15.33 -5.45
N ASP A 4 10.29 -14.82 -4.22
CA ASP A 4 9.28 -14.01 -3.53
C ASP A 4 8.88 -12.78 -4.33
N GLU A 5 7.58 -12.57 -4.56
CA GLU A 5 7.09 -11.45 -5.37
C GLU A 5 7.50 -10.07 -4.80
N TRP A 6 7.56 -9.98 -3.47
CA TRP A 6 7.73 -8.74 -2.74
C TRP A 6 9.01 -8.75 -1.92
N VAL A 7 9.75 -7.65 -1.96
CA VAL A 7 10.79 -7.32 -0.98
C VAL A 7 10.15 -6.46 0.10
N TYR A 8 10.33 -6.86 1.35
CA TYR A 8 9.78 -6.16 2.50
C TYR A 8 10.88 -5.44 3.28
N GLN A 9 10.60 -4.20 3.68
CA GLN A 9 11.46 -3.38 4.53
C GLN A 9 10.69 -3.06 5.82
N TYR A 10 11.21 -3.56 6.95
CA TYR A 10 10.62 -3.38 8.27
C TYR A 10 11.62 -2.72 9.21
N PRO A 11 11.33 -1.51 9.71
CA PRO A 11 12.15 -0.89 10.74
C PRO A 11 12.13 -1.74 12.02
N ILE A 12 13.31 -2.06 12.56
CA ILE A 12 13.44 -2.86 13.79
C ILE A 12 12.72 -2.14 14.95
N GLY A 13 11.89 -2.89 15.68
CA GLY A 13 11.14 -2.38 16.83
C GLY A 13 9.90 -1.54 16.47
N LYS A 14 9.53 -1.39 15.19
CA LYS A 14 8.29 -0.72 14.80
C LYS A 14 7.12 -1.71 14.92
N PHE A 15 6.09 -1.32 15.67
CA PHE A 15 4.82 -2.02 15.68
C PHE A 15 4.04 -1.71 14.39
N VAL A 16 3.43 -2.74 13.80
CA VAL A 16 2.60 -2.63 12.61
C VAL A 16 1.23 -3.16 12.93
N GLU A 17 0.23 -2.30 12.73
CA GLU A 17 -1.17 -2.67 12.87
C GLU A 17 -1.54 -3.87 11.98
N ARG A 18 -2.54 -4.65 12.39
CA ARG A 18 -3.01 -5.77 11.57
C ARG A 18 -3.69 -5.27 10.28
N GLN A 19 -4.35 -4.12 10.36
CA GLN A 19 -5.17 -3.54 9.31
C GLN A 19 -5.18 -2.01 9.42
N GLY A 20 -5.52 -1.34 8.33
CA GLY A 20 -5.59 0.13 8.30
C GLY A 20 -5.59 0.67 6.88
N TRP A 21 -5.36 1.97 6.75
CA TRP A 21 -5.08 2.59 5.46
C TRP A 21 -3.65 2.28 5.03
N LYS A 22 -3.50 1.63 3.87
CA LYS A 22 -2.22 1.44 3.19
C LYS A 22 -2.14 2.36 1.99
N ILE A 23 -0.91 2.81 1.72
CA ILE A 23 -0.57 3.65 0.59
C ILE A 23 -0.02 2.74 -0.50
N HIS A 24 -0.59 2.78 -1.70
CA HIS A 24 -0.03 2.15 -2.88
C HIS A 24 0.49 3.21 -3.82
N ILE A 25 1.64 2.93 -4.42
CA ILE A 25 2.29 3.84 -5.36
C ILE A 25 2.46 3.08 -6.67
N SER A 26 2.03 3.71 -7.77
CA SER A 26 2.29 3.22 -9.13
C SER A 26 3.47 3.95 -9.75
N SER A 27 4.06 3.36 -10.79
CA SER A 27 5.17 3.98 -11.52
C SER A 27 5.14 3.57 -12.98
N GLU A 28 5.63 4.46 -13.83
CA GLU A 28 6.13 4.11 -15.15
C GLU A 28 7.48 3.39 -15.04
N TYR A 29 7.84 2.64 -16.08
CA TYR A 29 9.04 1.82 -16.09
C TYR A 29 10.32 2.66 -16.01
N ASN A 30 10.43 3.70 -16.84
CA ASN A 30 11.64 4.51 -16.97
C ASN A 30 12.01 5.29 -15.70
N SER A 31 11.04 5.59 -14.83
CA SER A 31 11.25 6.33 -13.58
C SER A 31 11.12 5.44 -12.34
N SER A 32 10.94 4.12 -12.52
CA SER A 32 10.64 3.21 -11.40
C SER A 32 11.79 3.11 -10.40
N HIS A 33 13.03 3.26 -10.86
CA HIS A 33 14.20 3.18 -9.99
C HIS A 33 14.30 4.42 -9.09
N GLU A 34 14.25 5.61 -9.68
CA GLU A 34 14.31 6.90 -8.99
C GLU A 34 13.13 7.06 -8.02
N LEU A 35 11.92 6.72 -8.47
CA LEU A 35 10.73 6.73 -7.61
C LEU A 35 10.89 5.79 -6.41
N LEU A 36 11.41 4.57 -6.60
CA LEU A 36 11.66 3.65 -5.49
C LEU A 36 12.70 4.20 -4.51
N GLN A 37 13.76 4.85 -5.00
CA GLN A 37 14.76 5.49 -4.14
C GLN A 37 14.15 6.60 -3.28
N ASP A 38 13.34 7.46 -3.87
CA ASP A 38 12.66 8.56 -3.16
C ASP A 38 11.70 8.03 -2.10
N VAL A 39 10.87 7.04 -2.44
CA VAL A 39 9.95 6.40 -1.51
C VAL A 39 10.71 5.71 -0.38
N ALA A 40 11.76 4.96 -0.69
CA ALA A 40 12.56 4.25 0.30
C ALA A 40 13.24 5.22 1.27
N LYS A 41 13.80 6.33 0.77
CA LYS A 41 14.39 7.38 1.60
C LYS A 41 13.38 7.94 2.60
N ILE A 42 12.20 8.33 2.12
CA ILE A 42 11.13 8.89 2.97
C ILE A 42 10.66 7.85 3.99
N CYS A 43 10.41 6.61 3.56
CA CYS A 43 9.97 5.54 4.44
C CYS A 43 11.02 5.20 5.51
N HIS A 44 12.31 5.22 5.17
CA HIS A 44 13.38 4.99 6.15
C HIS A 44 13.48 6.12 7.18
N GLU A 45 13.48 7.39 6.73
CA GLU A 45 13.54 8.55 7.61
C GLU A 45 12.34 8.62 8.56
N MET A 46 11.14 8.30 8.06
CA MET A 46 9.89 8.29 8.85
C MET A 46 9.60 6.95 9.53
N ARG A 47 10.47 5.94 9.35
CA ARG A 47 10.31 4.57 9.87
C ARG A 47 8.96 3.94 9.51
N ILE A 48 8.55 4.09 8.26
CA ILE A 48 7.34 3.49 7.68
C ILE A 48 7.72 2.13 7.08
N PRO A 49 7.09 1.03 7.52
CA PRO A 49 7.22 -0.25 6.85
C PRO A 49 6.68 -0.18 5.42
N PHE A 50 7.39 -0.78 4.48
CA PHE A 50 6.93 -0.82 3.10
C PHE A 50 7.42 -2.07 2.38
N LYS A 51 6.86 -2.33 1.21
CA LYS A 51 7.30 -3.37 0.30
C LYS A 51 7.25 -2.90 -1.13
N HIS A 52 8.08 -3.48 -1.98
CA HIS A 52 8.08 -3.23 -3.41
C HIS A 52 8.26 -4.53 -4.19
N LEU A 53 7.94 -4.50 -5.49
CA LEU A 53 8.15 -5.66 -6.35
C LEU A 53 9.64 -5.99 -6.46
N SER A 54 9.95 -7.27 -6.37
CA SER A 54 11.33 -7.72 -6.16
C SER A 54 12.22 -7.67 -7.40
N THR A 55 11.62 -7.77 -8.58
CA THR A 55 12.34 -7.81 -9.86
C THR A 55 11.59 -7.00 -10.92
N GLU A 56 12.33 -6.62 -11.96
CA GLU A 56 11.81 -5.96 -13.14
C GLU A 56 10.67 -6.77 -13.80
N ASP A 57 10.84 -8.07 -13.98
CA ASP A 57 9.81 -8.94 -14.58
C ASP A 57 8.48 -8.89 -13.81
N LYS A 58 8.55 -8.88 -12.47
CA LYS A 58 7.36 -8.80 -11.61
C LYS A 58 6.73 -7.42 -11.70
N PHE A 59 7.54 -6.37 -11.76
CA PHE A 59 7.09 -5.01 -12.02
C PHE A 59 6.35 -4.91 -13.36
N ILE A 60 6.97 -5.34 -14.45
CA ILE A 60 6.36 -5.32 -15.79
C ILE A 60 5.06 -6.13 -15.81
N MET A 61 5.06 -7.32 -15.21
CA MET A 61 3.87 -8.15 -15.09
C MET A 61 2.73 -7.40 -14.38
N ARG A 62 3.01 -6.78 -13.22
CA ARG A 62 2.02 -6.01 -12.44
C ARG A 62 1.58 -4.74 -13.14
N ASN A 63 2.44 -4.10 -13.93
CA ASN A 63 2.09 -2.94 -14.75
C ASN A 63 1.31 -3.29 -16.02
N GLY A 64 1.32 -4.56 -16.42
CA GLY A 64 0.66 -5.07 -17.62
C GLY A 64 -0.84 -5.33 -17.46
N LYS A 65 -1.51 -5.47 -18.61
CA LYS A 65 -2.96 -5.74 -18.72
C LYS A 65 -3.36 -7.19 -18.37
N LEU A 66 -2.37 -8.07 -18.20
CA LEU A 66 -2.57 -9.51 -17.97
C LEU A 66 -2.81 -9.87 -16.50
N VAL A 67 -2.57 -8.94 -15.58
CA VAL A 67 -2.89 -9.11 -14.17
C VAL A 67 -4.32 -8.65 -13.92
N SER A 68 -5.03 -9.35 -13.01
CA SER A 68 -6.37 -8.96 -12.59
C SER A 68 -6.41 -7.49 -12.15
N ARG A 69 -7.44 -6.76 -12.59
CA ARG A 69 -7.46 -5.29 -12.50
C ARG A 69 -7.37 -4.72 -11.08
N GLY A 70 -7.80 -5.48 -10.06
CA GLY A 70 -7.68 -5.08 -8.65
C GLY A 70 -6.24 -5.06 -8.11
N PHE A 71 -5.30 -5.57 -8.90
CA PHE A 71 -3.93 -5.86 -8.52
C PHE A 71 -2.90 -5.21 -9.44
N SER A 72 -3.35 -4.65 -10.57
CA SER A 72 -2.51 -4.01 -11.58
C SER A 72 -2.07 -2.60 -11.15
N GLY A 73 -0.88 -2.20 -11.60
CA GLY A 73 -0.28 -0.89 -11.37
C GLY A 73 0.36 -0.68 -9.99
N LYS A 74 0.16 -1.60 -9.03
CA LYS A 74 0.74 -1.51 -7.68
C LYS A 74 2.22 -1.90 -7.70
N PHE A 75 3.10 -0.92 -7.55
CA PHE A 75 4.54 -1.15 -7.47
C PHE A 75 5.03 -1.18 -6.02
N ILE A 76 4.67 -0.19 -5.22
CA ILE A 76 5.09 -0.07 -3.81
C ILE A 76 3.84 -0.05 -2.92
N THR A 77 3.94 -0.63 -1.72
CA THR A 77 2.93 -0.51 -0.68
C THR A 77 3.58 -0.07 0.63
N CYS A 78 3.10 1.02 1.22
CA CYS A 78 3.54 1.53 2.52
C CYS A 78 2.45 1.33 3.58
N TYR A 79 2.87 1.07 4.82
CA TYR A 79 2.02 0.71 5.95
C TYR A 79 2.20 1.69 7.12
N PRO A 80 1.80 2.97 6.98
CA PRO A 80 1.84 3.91 8.09
C PRO A 80 0.79 3.55 9.15
N ASN A 81 1.03 3.95 10.40
CA ASN A 81 -0.04 3.98 11.39
C ASN A 81 -1.00 5.14 11.11
N GLN A 82 -2.23 5.07 11.63
CA GLN A 82 -3.27 6.08 11.37
C GLN A 82 -2.83 7.52 11.69
N ASN A 83 -2.07 7.70 12.78
CA ASN A 83 -1.55 9.00 13.22
C ASN A 83 -0.41 9.55 12.35
N GLU A 84 0.24 8.71 11.55
CA GLU A 84 1.35 9.08 10.66
C GLU A 84 0.87 9.22 9.20
N LEU A 85 -0.34 8.75 8.88
CA LEU A 85 -0.84 8.62 7.51
C LEU A 85 -0.76 9.93 6.72
N GLU A 86 -1.32 11.02 7.27
CA GLU A 86 -1.40 12.30 6.57
C GLU A 86 -0.02 12.91 6.33
N SER A 87 0.88 12.87 7.33
CA SER A 87 2.24 13.41 7.18
C SER A 87 3.07 12.62 6.17
N VAL A 88 2.91 11.29 6.12
CA VAL A 88 3.54 10.44 5.11
C VAL A 88 2.98 10.76 3.72
N LEU A 89 1.67 10.91 3.58
CA LEU A 89 1.03 11.26 2.31
C LEU A 89 1.51 12.61 1.78
N GLN A 90 1.54 13.65 2.61
CA GLN A 90 2.02 14.98 2.21
C GLN A 90 3.49 14.95 1.76
N ARG A 91 4.33 14.20 2.47
CA ARG A 91 5.76 14.10 2.15
C ARG A 91 6.02 13.30 0.88
N LEU A 92 5.31 12.20 0.69
CA LEU A 92 5.34 11.44 -0.55
C LEU A 92 4.80 12.28 -1.71
N GLU A 93 3.67 12.96 -1.54
CA GLU A 93 3.07 13.81 -2.57
C GLU A 93 4.08 14.82 -3.08
N SER A 94 4.65 15.63 -2.18
CA SER A 94 5.65 16.65 -2.55
C SER A 94 6.87 16.08 -3.28
N ALA A 95 7.30 14.85 -2.95
CA ALA A 95 8.47 14.23 -3.53
C ALA A 95 8.19 13.47 -4.83
N LEU A 96 6.93 13.15 -5.12
CA LEU A 96 6.57 12.25 -6.21
C LEU A 96 5.71 12.91 -7.30
N LYS A 97 5.33 14.19 -7.17
CA LYS A 97 4.51 14.91 -8.17
C LYS A 97 5.10 14.89 -9.58
N GLN A 98 6.42 14.78 -9.71
CA GLN A 98 7.11 14.73 -11.00
C GLN A 98 7.02 13.37 -11.70
N TYR A 99 6.57 12.32 -11.01
CA TYR A 99 6.47 10.98 -11.57
C TYR A 99 5.06 10.66 -12.06
N ASN A 100 4.98 9.71 -12.99
CA ASN A 100 3.74 9.19 -13.51
C ASN A 100 3.65 7.67 -13.27
N GLY A 101 2.45 7.13 -13.40
CA GLY A 101 2.18 5.71 -13.29
C GLY A 101 0.74 5.40 -13.69
N PRO A 102 0.42 4.12 -13.97
CA PRO A 102 -0.95 3.76 -14.30
C PRO A 102 -1.89 4.03 -13.12
N TYR A 103 -3.15 4.30 -13.44
CA TYR A 103 -4.19 4.49 -12.45
C TYR A 103 -4.57 3.16 -11.78
N ILE A 104 -4.61 3.14 -10.43
CA ILE A 104 -5.02 1.97 -9.65
C ILE A 104 -6.53 2.03 -9.38
N LEU A 105 -7.30 1.23 -10.11
CA LEU A 105 -8.78 1.27 -10.09
C LEU A 105 -9.41 0.93 -8.73
N SER A 106 -8.77 0.04 -7.97
CA SER A 106 -9.30 -0.48 -6.69
C SER A 106 -9.07 0.46 -5.50
N ASP A 107 -8.45 1.60 -5.72
CA ASP A 107 -7.92 2.47 -4.70
C ASP A 107 -8.32 3.93 -4.96
N LYS A 108 -8.33 4.75 -3.92
CA LYS A 108 -8.63 6.18 -4.03
C LYS A 108 -7.33 6.94 -4.28
N ARG A 109 -7.23 7.66 -5.39
CA ARG A 109 -6.08 8.56 -5.62
C ARG A 109 -6.03 9.63 -4.54
N TRP A 110 -4.84 9.87 -4.01
CA TRP A 110 -4.57 10.88 -3.00
C TRP A 110 -4.72 12.29 -3.59
N ASP A 111 -3.83 12.65 -4.52
CA ASP A 111 -3.83 13.95 -5.20
C ASP A 111 -3.16 13.85 -6.59
N GLU A 112 -2.11 14.61 -6.88
CA GLU A 112 -1.46 14.66 -8.20
C GLU A 112 -0.43 13.55 -8.40
N ALA A 113 0.37 13.21 -7.38
CA ALA A 113 1.36 12.14 -7.50
C ALA A 113 0.67 10.77 -7.71
N PRO A 114 1.39 9.73 -8.18
CA PRO A 114 0.83 8.39 -8.40
C PRO A 114 0.62 7.61 -7.08
N ILE A 115 -0.06 8.25 -6.12
CA ILE A 115 -0.31 7.78 -4.75
C ILE A 115 -1.79 7.44 -4.60
N TYR A 116 -2.06 6.26 -4.03
CA TYR A 116 -3.39 5.70 -3.91
C TYR A 116 -3.60 5.08 -2.52
N LEU A 117 -4.84 5.12 -2.04
CA LEU A 117 -5.22 4.70 -0.69
C LEU A 117 -6.27 3.61 -0.72
N ARG A 118 -6.08 2.61 0.14
CA ARG A 118 -7.08 1.58 0.40
C ARG A 118 -7.00 1.11 1.84
N TYR A 119 -8.16 0.95 2.47
CA TYR A 119 -8.24 0.28 3.75
C TYR A 119 -8.19 -1.24 3.56
N GLY A 120 -7.41 -1.95 4.37
CA GLY A 120 -7.37 -3.41 4.27
C GLY A 120 -6.43 -4.06 5.27
N VAL A 121 -6.30 -5.38 5.16
CA VAL A 121 -5.40 -6.17 6.01
C VAL A 121 -3.94 -5.98 5.56
N PHE A 122 -3.04 -5.84 6.53
CA PHE A 122 -1.60 -5.70 6.35
C PHE A 122 -0.89 -7.03 6.60
N ARG A 123 -1.26 -7.74 7.67
CA ARG A 123 -0.61 -8.96 8.16
C ARG A 123 -1.59 -9.93 8.83
N PRO A 124 -1.20 -11.19 9.05
CA PRO A 124 -1.96 -12.11 9.92
C PRO A 124 -2.07 -11.61 11.35
N SER A 125 -3.06 -12.16 12.07
CA SER A 125 -3.27 -11.91 13.50
C SER A 125 -2.16 -12.56 14.33
N ARG A 126 -1.59 -11.81 15.28
CA ARG A 126 -0.62 -12.31 16.26
C ARG A 126 -1.30 -13.17 17.32
N ASP A 127 -0.52 -13.84 18.17
CA ASP A 127 -1.04 -14.76 19.18
C ASP A 127 -1.79 -14.06 20.32
N ASP A 128 -1.43 -12.82 20.60
CA ASP A 128 -2.07 -11.92 21.55
C ASP A 128 -3.28 -11.16 20.99
N GLU A 129 -3.67 -11.42 19.73
CA GLU A 129 -4.78 -10.74 19.05
C GLU A 129 -5.96 -11.68 18.78
N LYS A 130 -7.16 -11.09 18.57
CA LYS A 130 -8.33 -11.81 18.08
C LYS A 130 -8.00 -12.51 16.76
N LYS A 131 -8.10 -13.85 16.74
CA LYS A 131 -7.81 -14.65 15.55
C LYS A 131 -8.94 -14.53 14.53
N VAL A 132 -8.63 -13.85 13.42
CA VAL A 132 -9.48 -13.73 12.22
C VAL A 132 -8.67 -14.08 10.96
N ALA A 133 -9.33 -14.45 9.88
CA ALA A 133 -8.68 -14.83 8.63
C ALA A 133 -7.95 -13.64 7.97
N ILE A 134 -6.98 -13.91 7.08
CA ILE A 134 -6.16 -12.88 6.43
C ILE A 134 -6.95 -11.99 5.46
N ASP A 135 -8.15 -12.42 5.08
CA ASP A 135 -9.10 -11.72 4.23
C ASP A 135 -10.27 -11.10 5.04
N GLU A 136 -10.08 -10.91 6.35
CA GLU A 136 -11.08 -10.36 7.26
C GLU A 136 -10.57 -9.11 8.01
N LEU A 137 -11.46 -8.16 8.20
CA LEU A 137 -11.28 -6.91 8.94
C LEU A 137 -12.08 -6.97 10.23
N ILE A 138 -11.53 -6.39 11.29
CA ILE A 138 -12.20 -6.16 12.56
C ILE A 138 -12.74 -4.73 12.54
N VAL A 139 -14.06 -4.55 12.67
CA VAL A 139 -14.70 -3.23 12.65
C VAL A 139 -15.61 -3.11 13.88
N GLY A 140 -15.15 -2.36 14.89
CA GLY A 140 -15.73 -2.46 16.22
C GLY A 140 -15.63 -3.90 16.72
N ASP A 141 -16.77 -4.48 17.10
CA ASP A 141 -16.84 -5.87 17.54
C ASP A 141 -17.08 -6.88 16.39
N GLU A 142 -17.41 -6.39 15.19
CA GLU A 142 -17.73 -7.21 14.02
C GLU A 142 -16.50 -7.66 13.24
N VAL A 143 -16.65 -8.76 12.51
CA VAL A 143 -15.67 -9.26 11.54
C VAL A 143 -16.30 -9.23 10.15
N VAL A 144 -15.69 -8.50 9.22
CA VAL A 144 -16.20 -8.31 7.85
C VAL A 144 -15.14 -8.69 6.82
N LYS A 145 -15.53 -9.06 5.59
CA LYS A 145 -14.57 -9.41 4.54
C LYS A 145 -13.81 -8.19 4.00
N ASP A 146 -12.50 -8.34 3.79
CA ASP A 146 -11.66 -7.41 3.01
C ASP A 146 -11.84 -7.70 1.51
N GLU A 147 -12.92 -7.17 0.94
CA GLU A 147 -13.27 -7.39 -0.47
C GLU A 147 -12.28 -6.72 -1.44
N ARG A 148 -11.46 -7.51 -2.14
CA ARG A 148 -10.46 -7.02 -3.10
C ARG A 148 -11.03 -6.83 -4.51
N LEU A 149 -12.01 -5.92 -4.62
CA LEU A 149 -12.67 -5.59 -5.89
C LEU A 149 -11.83 -4.64 -6.76
N PRO A 150 -11.99 -4.67 -8.10
CA PRO A 150 -11.34 -3.73 -9.02
C PRO A 150 -12.02 -2.35 -9.05
N VAL A 151 -12.58 -1.93 -7.91
CA VAL A 151 -13.23 -0.63 -7.70
C VAL A 151 -12.94 -0.17 -6.27
N PHE A 152 -12.71 1.12 -6.09
CA PHE A 152 -12.56 1.68 -4.76
C PHE A 152 -13.85 1.53 -3.94
N LYS A 153 -13.72 0.92 -2.77
CA LYS A 153 -14.80 0.75 -1.80
C LYS A 153 -14.21 0.90 -0.39
N ILE A 154 -14.88 1.70 0.43
CA ILE A 154 -14.58 1.78 1.86
C ILE A 154 -15.35 0.65 2.54
N PRO A 155 -14.69 -0.23 3.33
CA PRO A 155 -15.38 -1.27 4.06
C PRO A 155 -16.44 -0.68 5.00
N LYS A 156 -17.56 -1.40 5.17
CA LYS A 156 -18.65 -0.96 6.04
C LYS A 156 -18.12 -0.69 7.46
N GLY A 157 -18.49 0.46 8.04
CA GLY A 157 -18.10 0.86 9.39
C GLY A 157 -16.71 1.48 9.51
N ILE A 158 -15.95 1.58 8.42
CA ILE A 158 -14.72 2.38 8.38
C ILE A 158 -15.06 3.83 8.04
N VAL A 159 -14.51 4.76 8.83
CA VAL A 159 -14.68 6.19 8.60
C VAL A 159 -13.83 6.61 7.39
N PRO A 160 -14.41 7.32 6.41
CA PRO A 160 -13.64 7.88 5.30
C PRO A 160 -12.57 8.86 5.78
N LEU A 161 -11.48 8.95 5.01
CA LEU A 161 -10.49 10.00 5.22
C LEU A 161 -11.12 11.36 4.88
N THR A 162 -10.91 12.37 5.74
CA THR A 162 -11.59 13.67 5.68
C THR A 162 -10.69 14.84 5.28
N PHE A 163 -9.45 14.56 4.92
CA PHE A 163 -8.47 15.57 4.52
C PHE A 163 -8.56 15.89 3.02
#